data_AF-A0A962UVM1-F1
#
_entry.id   AF-A0A962UVM1-F1
#
_cell.length_a   1.000
_cell.length_b   1.000
_cell.length_c   1.000
_cell.angle_alpha   90.00
_cell.angle_beta   90.00
_cell.angle_gamma   90.00
#
_symmetry.space_group_name_H-M   'P 1'
#
loop_
_entity.id
_entity.type
_entity.pdbx_description
1 polymer ?
#
loop_
_entity_poly.entity_id
_entity_poly.type
_entity_poly.pdbx_seq_one_letter_code
_entity_poly.pdbx_strand_id
1 'polypeptide(L)'
;GVTLVSTSGCAEDPNGVTTCSLGDIASGGSAQYTIEVTVDAGTEGVITNNASVTADTGDLTPSNNSASEETTATPPPTGSLTLVKEADPEDGTDFAFTSDIPDGSTFSLDDEPSQSDVINQSITFADLPVGTYAITETLPSDWALDSTSCTGASGSTSLSGETLTVPVGAGEVITCTFNNTKQDSNIILKDVFE
;
A
#
# COMPACT_ATOMS: atom_id res chain seq x y z
N GLY A 1 -5.65 4.58 -16.36
CA GLY A 1 -6.13 5.44 -17.46
C GLY A 1 -7.23 6.36 -16.94
N VAL A 2 -7.86 7.13 -17.82
CA VAL A 2 -9.04 7.95 -17.48
C VAL A 2 -10.24 7.36 -18.20
N THR A 3 -11.32 7.10 -17.47
CA THR A 3 -12.54 6.48 -18.00
C THR A 3 -13.70 7.45 -17.86
N LEU A 4 -14.48 7.64 -18.94
CA LEU A 4 -15.68 8.46 -18.90
C LEU A 4 -16.77 7.76 -18.06
N VAL A 5 -17.34 8.49 -17.11
CA VAL A 5 -18.43 8.02 -16.23
C VAL A 5 -19.77 8.51 -16.73
N SER A 6 -19.92 9.82 -16.90
CA SER A 6 -21.18 10.42 -17.27
C SER A 6 -20.97 11.77 -17.98
N THR A 7 -21.97 12.17 -18.73
CA THR A 7 -22.05 13.50 -19.34
C THR A 7 -23.42 14.10 -19.06
N SER A 8 -23.48 15.42 -18.87
CA SER A 8 -24.72 16.14 -18.64
C SER A 8 -24.63 17.61 -19.06
N GLY A 9 -25.64 18.10 -19.77
CA GLY A 9 -25.78 19.49 -20.18
C GLY A 9 -26.21 19.73 -21.63
N CYS A 10 -26.41 18.70 -22.45
CA CYS A 10 -26.87 18.87 -23.84
C CYS A 10 -27.64 17.71 -24.45
N ALA A 11 -28.01 17.87 -25.72
CA ALA A 11 -28.90 16.97 -26.45
C ALA A 11 -28.30 15.58 -26.70
N GLU A 12 -26.97 15.47 -26.70
CA GLU A 12 -26.26 14.21 -26.87
C GLU A 12 -26.22 13.35 -25.59
N ASP A 13 -26.66 13.88 -24.46
CA ASP A 13 -26.76 13.11 -23.22
C ASP A 13 -27.95 12.12 -23.24
N PRO A 14 -27.83 10.98 -22.55
CA PRO A 14 -26.69 10.50 -21.78
C PRO A 14 -25.75 9.61 -22.61
N ASN A 15 -25.69 9.78 -23.94
CA ASN A 15 -24.97 8.86 -24.83
C ASN A 15 -23.44 8.84 -24.62
N GLY A 16 -22.91 9.69 -23.72
CA GLY A 16 -21.54 9.60 -23.23
C GLY A 16 -20.50 9.98 -24.29
N VAL A 17 -20.75 11.03 -25.07
CA VAL A 17 -19.79 11.58 -26.03
C VAL A 17 -19.04 12.75 -25.41
N THR A 18 -17.78 13.00 -25.78
CA THR A 18 -17.02 14.16 -25.23
C THR A 18 -17.27 15.46 -25.98
N THR A 19 -18.19 15.45 -26.95
CA THR A 19 -18.56 16.59 -27.80
C THR A 19 -20.04 16.86 -27.68
N CYS A 20 -20.41 18.13 -27.56
CA CYS A 20 -21.73 18.54 -27.09
C CYS A 20 -22.23 19.73 -27.91
N SER A 21 -23.47 19.67 -28.37
CA SER A 21 -24.12 20.80 -29.05
C SER A 21 -24.81 21.69 -28.03
N LEU A 22 -24.24 22.86 -27.75
CA LEU A 22 -24.75 23.80 -26.74
C LEU A 22 -25.91 24.67 -27.24
N GLY A 23 -26.19 24.66 -28.55
CA GLY A 23 -27.22 25.49 -29.18
C GLY A 23 -26.89 26.98 -29.19
N ASP A 24 -27.92 27.80 -29.40
CA ASP A 24 -27.78 29.26 -29.44
C ASP A 24 -27.57 29.82 -28.03
N ILE A 25 -26.42 30.45 -27.80
CA ILE A 25 -26.11 31.17 -26.56
C ILE A 25 -26.32 32.67 -26.80
N ALA A 26 -27.28 33.27 -26.10
CA ALA A 26 -27.53 34.71 -26.20
C ALA A 26 -26.31 35.54 -25.77
N SER A 27 -26.19 36.77 -26.27
CA SER A 27 -25.09 37.67 -25.88
C SER A 27 -25.03 37.88 -24.36
N GLY A 28 -23.87 37.62 -23.76
CA GLY A 28 -23.65 37.64 -22.30
C GLY A 28 -24.20 36.43 -21.55
N GLY A 29 -24.80 35.46 -22.26
CA GLY A 29 -25.26 34.19 -21.70
C GLY A 29 -24.14 33.16 -21.55
N SER A 30 -24.46 32.05 -20.90
CA SER A 30 -23.56 30.92 -20.70
C SER A 30 -24.31 29.60 -20.87
N ALA A 31 -23.64 28.60 -21.42
CA ALA A 31 -24.08 27.20 -21.38
C ALA A 31 -23.03 26.38 -20.61
N GLN A 32 -23.46 25.26 -20.03
CA GLN A 32 -22.59 24.38 -19.25
C GLN A 32 -22.72 22.95 -19.75
N TYR A 33 -21.57 22.29 -19.89
CA TYR A 33 -21.47 20.87 -20.15
C TYR A 33 -20.55 20.22 -19.13
N THR A 34 -21.06 19.21 -18.44
CA THR A 34 -20.37 18.50 -17.37
C THR A 34 -19.92 17.14 -17.87
N ILE A 35 -18.63 16.85 -17.71
CA ILE A 35 -18.02 15.57 -18.01
C ILE A 35 -17.47 15.01 -16.70
N GLU A 36 -18.00 13.87 -16.27
CA GLU A 36 -17.50 13.14 -15.10
C GLU A 36 -16.62 12.00 -15.57
N VAL A 37 -15.41 11.91 -15.01
CA VAL A 37 -14.44 10.87 -15.31
C VAL A 37 -13.93 10.22 -14.03
N THR A 38 -13.55 8.95 -14.10
CA THR A 38 -12.76 8.27 -13.08
C THR A 38 -11.32 8.12 -13.56
N VAL A 39 -10.40 8.24 -12.61
CA VAL A 39 -8.98 7.94 -12.84
C VAL A 39 -8.70 6.57 -12.25
N ASP A 40 -8.23 5.64 -13.07
CA ASP A 40 -7.94 4.28 -12.61
C ASP A 40 -6.80 4.29 -11.59
N ALA A 41 -6.85 3.37 -10.62
CA ALA A 41 -5.77 3.18 -9.65
C ALA A 41 -4.43 2.91 -10.38
N GLY A 42 -3.36 3.53 -9.91
CA GLY A 42 -2.03 3.44 -10.54
C GLY A 42 -1.86 4.31 -11.79
N THR A 43 -2.83 5.17 -12.13
CA THR A 43 -2.59 6.22 -13.13
C THR A 43 -1.61 7.23 -12.55
N GLU A 44 -0.53 7.50 -13.29
CA GLU A 44 0.51 8.44 -12.91
C GLU A 44 0.73 9.48 -14.01
N GLY A 45 1.23 10.64 -13.61
CA GLY A 45 1.61 11.72 -14.52
C GLY A 45 0.54 12.80 -14.69
N VAL A 46 0.77 13.67 -15.66
CA VAL A 46 -0.11 14.82 -15.91
C VAL A 46 -1.33 14.39 -16.70
N ILE A 47 -2.50 14.69 -16.17
CA ILE A 47 -3.80 14.58 -16.82
C ILE A 47 -4.16 15.99 -17.31
N THR A 48 -4.28 16.15 -18.63
CA THR A 48 -4.68 17.40 -19.26
C THR A 48 -6.15 17.34 -19.67
N ASN A 49 -6.96 18.25 -19.14
CA ASN A 49 -8.30 18.53 -19.64
C ASN A 49 -8.20 19.60 -20.74
N ASN A 50 -8.63 19.29 -21.96
CA ASN A 50 -8.63 20.24 -23.08
C ASN A 50 -10.06 20.45 -23.58
N ALA A 51 -10.51 21.69 -23.58
CA ALA A 51 -11.83 22.09 -24.05
C ALA A 51 -11.69 23.03 -25.24
N SER A 52 -12.55 22.84 -26.25
CA SER A 52 -12.65 23.74 -27.39
C SER A 52 -14.11 23.96 -27.77
N VAL A 53 -14.44 25.17 -28.21
CA VAL A 53 -15.76 25.53 -28.73
C VAL A 53 -15.66 26.00 -30.17
N THR A 54 -16.69 25.72 -30.96
CA THR A 54 -16.83 26.22 -32.33
C THR A 54 -18.23 26.80 -32.52
N ALA A 55 -18.37 27.76 -33.43
CA ALA A 55 -19.65 28.35 -33.79
C ALA A 55 -19.82 28.40 -35.31
N ASP A 56 -21.08 28.39 -35.78
CA ASP A 56 -21.42 28.48 -37.21
C ASP A 56 -21.34 29.92 -37.74
N THR A 57 -21.16 30.89 -36.86
CA THR A 57 -20.91 32.29 -37.22
C THR A 57 -19.42 32.60 -37.21
N GLY A 58 -19.01 33.56 -38.04
CA GLY A 58 -17.60 33.94 -38.15
C GLY A 58 -17.07 34.53 -36.84
N ASP A 59 -16.16 33.81 -36.20
CA ASP A 59 -15.44 34.27 -35.02
C ASP A 59 -14.24 35.13 -35.41
N LEU A 60 -14.19 36.36 -34.87
CA LEU A 60 -13.11 37.31 -35.14
C LEU A 60 -11.88 37.09 -34.24
N THR A 61 -12.00 36.25 -33.21
CA THR A 61 -10.95 35.99 -32.22
C THR A 61 -10.74 34.49 -31.94
N PRO A 62 -10.49 33.60 -32.92
CA PRO A 62 -10.48 32.14 -32.70
C PRO A 62 -9.50 31.62 -31.63
N SER A 63 -8.50 32.41 -31.23
CA SER A 63 -7.55 32.06 -30.18
C SER A 63 -8.16 31.94 -28.78
N ASN A 64 -9.36 32.47 -28.55
CA ASN A 64 -10.06 32.34 -27.26
C ASN A 64 -11.01 31.12 -27.21
N ASN A 65 -11.04 30.29 -28.26
CA ASN A 65 -11.95 29.15 -28.37
C ASN A 65 -11.41 27.87 -27.73
N SER A 66 -10.26 27.92 -27.08
CA SER A 66 -9.66 26.77 -26.42
C SER A 66 -9.22 27.13 -25.01
N ALA A 67 -9.40 26.20 -24.08
CA ALA A 67 -8.88 26.27 -22.73
C ALA A 67 -8.35 24.91 -22.31
N SER A 68 -7.30 24.90 -21.48
CA SER A 68 -6.72 23.67 -20.93
C SER A 68 -6.43 23.83 -19.45
N GLU A 69 -6.61 22.76 -18.70
CA GLU A 69 -6.26 22.67 -17.28
C GLU A 69 -5.52 21.36 -17.02
N GLU A 70 -4.51 21.38 -16.17
CA GLU A 70 -3.70 20.21 -15.84
C GLU A 70 -3.87 19.81 -14.38
N THR A 71 -3.88 18.51 -14.13
CA THR A 71 -3.75 17.94 -12.78
C THR A 71 -2.73 16.80 -12.81
N THR A 72 -2.06 16.53 -11.71
CA THR A 72 -1.10 15.43 -11.62
C THR A 72 -1.70 14.28 -10.83
N ALA A 73 -1.81 13.11 -11.45
CA ALA A 73 -2.10 11.88 -10.74
C ALA A 73 -0.79 11.32 -10.15
N THR A 74 -0.79 11.11 -8.84
CA THR A 74 0.32 10.46 -8.13
C THR A 74 -0.13 9.09 -7.64
N PRO A 75 0.75 8.08 -7.61
CA PRO A 75 0.41 6.79 -7.03
C PRO A 75 0.06 6.95 -5.55
N PRO A 76 -0.77 6.05 -4.98
CA PRO A 76 -0.96 5.99 -3.54
C PRO A 76 0.39 5.88 -2.83
N PRO A 77 0.58 6.54 -1.68
CA PRO A 77 1.83 6.43 -0.95
C PRO A 77 2.05 4.99 -0.47
N THR A 78 3.30 4.55 -0.49
CA THR A 78 3.73 3.23 -0.01
C THR A 78 4.91 3.35 0.95
N GLY A 79 5.17 2.29 1.72
CA GLY A 79 6.38 2.10 2.52
C GLY A 79 6.95 0.70 2.34
N SER A 80 7.98 0.35 3.11
CA SER A 80 8.55 -1.01 3.11
C SER A 80 8.71 -1.56 4.52
N LEU A 81 8.56 -2.88 4.65
CA LEU A 81 8.74 -3.60 5.90
C LEU A 81 9.66 -4.81 5.67
N THR A 82 10.77 -4.81 6.38
CA THR A 82 11.69 -5.95 6.48
C THR A 82 11.45 -6.66 7.80
N LEU A 83 11.24 -7.97 7.75
CA LEU A 83 11.15 -8.84 8.92
C LEU A 83 12.43 -9.65 9.03
N VAL A 84 13.00 -9.74 10.22
CA VAL A 84 14.23 -10.45 10.55
C VAL A 84 13.95 -11.41 11.69
N LYS A 85 14.53 -12.60 11.63
CA LYS A 85 14.49 -13.59 12.70
C LYS A 85 15.84 -13.70 13.39
N GLU A 86 15.83 -13.68 14.71
CA GLU A 86 17.00 -13.94 15.55
C GLU A 86 16.66 -15.03 16.57
N ALA A 87 17.43 -16.11 16.64
CA ALA A 87 17.14 -17.30 17.45
C ALA A 87 18.34 -17.67 18.35
N ASP A 88 18.10 -17.92 19.64
CA ASP A 88 19.12 -18.40 20.58
C ASP A 88 18.72 -19.78 21.17
N PRO A 89 19.46 -20.86 20.89
CA PRO A 89 20.61 -20.93 20.00
C PRO A 89 20.23 -20.88 18.51
N GLU A 90 21.13 -20.40 17.67
CA GLU A 90 21.04 -20.49 16.20
C GLU A 90 21.21 -21.97 15.77
N ASP A 91 20.16 -22.78 15.86
CA ASP A 91 20.21 -24.24 15.64
C ASP A 91 19.53 -24.73 14.34
N GLY A 92 19.30 -23.80 13.41
CA GLY A 92 18.62 -24.05 12.13
C GLY A 92 17.14 -24.37 12.27
N THR A 93 16.50 -23.95 13.36
CA THR A 93 15.05 -24.08 13.51
C THR A 93 14.33 -23.05 12.63
N ASP A 94 13.47 -23.52 11.73
CA ASP A 94 12.59 -22.66 10.95
C ASP A 94 11.40 -22.15 11.78
N PHE A 95 11.11 -20.86 11.67
CA PHE A 95 9.97 -20.23 12.32
C PHE A 95 8.94 -19.83 11.27
N ALA A 96 7.71 -20.35 11.42
CA ALA A 96 6.61 -20.06 10.52
C ALA A 96 5.87 -18.79 10.95
N PHE A 97 5.48 -17.98 9.98
CA PHE A 97 4.74 -16.74 10.17
C PHE A 97 3.45 -16.74 9.37
N THR A 98 2.43 -16.06 9.92
CA THR A 98 1.23 -15.66 9.18
C THR A 98 1.06 -14.15 9.26
N SER A 99 0.53 -13.53 8.20
CA SER A 99 0.29 -12.08 8.21
C SER A 99 -0.86 -11.64 7.31
N ASP A 100 -1.27 -10.38 7.44
CA ASP A 100 -2.17 -9.68 6.51
C ASP A 100 -1.41 -8.86 5.43
N ILE A 101 -0.09 -9.05 5.33
CA ILE A 101 0.74 -8.39 4.33
C ILE A 101 0.41 -8.96 2.93
N PRO A 102 0.14 -8.11 1.92
CA PRO A 102 -0.04 -8.54 0.54
C PRO A 102 1.12 -9.41 0.06
N ASP A 103 0.81 -10.55 -0.57
CA ASP A 103 1.77 -11.57 -1.04
C ASP A 103 2.69 -12.17 0.05
N GLY A 104 2.43 -11.86 1.33
CA GLY A 104 3.19 -12.32 2.50
C GLY A 104 2.34 -13.06 3.53
N SER A 105 1.21 -13.66 3.12
CA SER A 105 0.24 -14.23 4.05
C SER A 105 0.79 -15.39 4.88
N THR A 106 1.76 -16.13 4.34
CA THR A 106 2.53 -17.17 5.05
C THR A 106 3.95 -17.21 4.53
N PHE A 107 4.94 -17.30 5.42
CA PHE A 107 6.35 -17.47 5.09
C PHE A 107 7.09 -18.09 6.29
N SER A 108 8.34 -18.51 6.08
CA SER A 108 9.23 -18.93 7.16
C SER A 108 10.51 -18.11 7.13
N LEU A 109 11.13 -17.93 8.30
CA LEU A 109 12.46 -17.33 8.44
C LEU A 109 13.34 -18.22 9.32
N ASP A 110 14.65 -18.20 9.05
CA ASP A 110 15.66 -19.00 9.74
C ASP A 110 16.95 -18.19 9.88
N ASP A 111 17.43 -18.08 11.11
CA ASP A 111 18.63 -17.32 11.49
C ASP A 111 19.93 -18.03 11.06
N GLU A 112 19.88 -19.34 10.86
CA GLU A 112 21.00 -20.14 10.36
C GLU A 112 20.61 -20.80 9.03
N PRO A 113 20.50 -20.06 7.91
CA PRO A 113 20.05 -20.61 6.63
C PRO A 113 20.89 -21.82 6.24
N SER A 114 20.34 -23.02 6.44
CA SER A 114 21.08 -24.25 6.18
C SER A 114 21.25 -24.45 4.67
N GLN A 115 22.34 -25.08 4.23
CA GLN A 115 22.52 -25.35 2.78
C GLN A 115 21.49 -26.35 2.22
N SER A 116 20.66 -26.97 3.07
CA SER A 116 19.66 -27.96 2.67
C SER A 116 18.23 -27.42 2.65
N ASP A 117 17.97 -26.29 3.31
CA ASP A 117 16.70 -25.56 3.25
C ASP A 117 17.00 -24.06 3.06
N VAL A 118 16.62 -23.50 1.91
CA VAL A 118 17.00 -22.13 1.52
C VAL A 118 15.99 -21.13 2.10
N ILE A 119 15.79 -21.16 3.40
CA ILE A 119 14.98 -20.20 4.15
C ILE A 119 15.91 -19.09 4.63
N ASN A 120 15.60 -17.84 4.29
CA ASN A 120 16.45 -16.70 4.66
C ASN A 120 16.10 -16.20 6.07
N GLN A 121 17.09 -15.58 6.75
CA GLN A 121 16.90 -14.87 8.01
C GLN A 121 15.91 -13.70 7.91
N SER A 122 15.76 -13.13 6.71
CA SER A 122 14.89 -11.98 6.50
C SER A 122 14.11 -12.04 5.19
N ILE A 123 13.00 -11.31 5.21
CA ILE A 123 12.16 -11.03 4.04
C ILE A 123 11.82 -9.55 4.03
N THR A 124 11.80 -8.95 2.83
CA THR A 124 11.41 -7.55 2.65
C THR A 124 10.18 -7.47 1.75
N PHE A 125 9.16 -6.76 2.24
CA PHE A 125 7.97 -6.39 1.50
C PHE A 125 8.11 -4.92 1.08
N ALA A 126 8.28 -4.70 -0.20
CA ALA A 126 8.36 -3.37 -0.81
C ALA A 126 6.96 -2.89 -1.23
N ASP A 127 6.84 -1.59 -1.46
CA ASP A 127 5.65 -0.95 -2.01
C ASP A 127 4.35 -1.28 -1.27
N LEU A 128 4.44 -1.46 0.05
CA LEU A 128 3.29 -1.71 0.90
C LEU A 128 2.40 -0.48 0.96
N PRO A 129 1.10 -0.58 0.63
CA PRO A 129 0.16 0.50 0.86
C PRO A 129 0.24 1.01 2.30
N VAL A 130 0.16 2.32 2.49
CA VAL A 130 0.11 2.87 3.86
C VAL A 130 -1.02 2.22 4.65
N GLY A 131 -0.69 1.70 5.83
CA GLY A 131 -1.60 0.85 6.58
C GLY A 131 -1.01 0.35 7.89
N THR A 132 -1.69 -0.60 8.51
CA THR A 132 -1.22 -1.30 9.70
C THR A 132 -1.29 -2.78 9.42
N TYR A 133 -0.17 -3.46 9.66
CA TYR A 133 0.00 -4.87 9.37
C TYR A 133 0.17 -5.68 10.65
N ALA A 134 -0.44 -6.85 10.69
CA ALA A 134 -0.34 -7.82 11.77
C ALA A 134 0.48 -9.03 11.31
N ILE A 135 1.56 -9.32 12.03
CA ILE A 135 2.49 -10.42 11.76
C ILE A 135 2.47 -11.31 12.99
N THR A 136 2.10 -12.57 12.81
CA THR A 136 2.02 -13.56 13.90
C THR A 136 3.05 -14.65 13.68
N GLU A 137 3.95 -14.81 14.65
CA GLU A 137 4.90 -15.92 14.69
C GLU A 137 4.25 -17.17 15.28
N THR A 138 4.45 -18.32 14.65
CA THR A 138 4.07 -19.63 15.22
C THR A 138 5.30 -20.26 15.84
N LEU A 139 5.32 -20.34 17.16
CA LEU A 139 6.45 -20.87 17.92
C LEU A 139 6.53 -22.41 17.80
N PRO A 140 7.68 -22.97 17.37
CA PRO A 140 7.95 -24.39 17.49
C PRO A 140 7.95 -24.84 18.97
N SER A 141 7.88 -26.16 19.20
CA SER A 141 7.97 -26.71 20.57
C SER A 141 9.25 -26.24 21.24
N ASP A 142 9.14 -25.92 22.53
CA ASP A 142 10.26 -25.50 23.37
C ASP A 142 10.91 -24.17 22.93
N TRP A 143 10.21 -23.33 22.17
CA TRP A 143 10.64 -21.97 21.83
C TRP A 143 9.69 -20.93 22.42
N ALA A 144 10.25 -19.78 22.80
CA ALA A 144 9.49 -18.61 23.23
C ALA A 144 9.86 -17.38 22.41
N LEU A 145 8.88 -16.52 22.11
CA LEU A 145 9.13 -15.17 21.62
C LEU A 145 9.45 -14.28 22.82
N ASP A 146 10.70 -13.82 22.91
CA ASP A 146 11.13 -12.96 24.02
C ASP A 146 10.74 -11.52 23.78
N SER A 147 10.96 -11.04 22.56
CA SER A 147 10.67 -9.66 22.18
C SER A 147 10.60 -9.44 20.68
N THR A 148 9.90 -8.38 20.32
CA THR A 148 9.99 -7.78 18.99
C THR A 148 10.56 -6.38 19.09
N SER A 149 11.35 -5.98 18.11
CA SER A 149 11.89 -4.62 18.04
C SER A 149 11.77 -4.10 16.61
N CYS A 150 11.36 -2.85 16.42
CA CYS A 150 11.22 -2.25 15.11
C CYS A 150 11.93 -0.91 15.06
N THR A 151 12.58 -0.61 13.95
CA THR A 151 13.20 0.68 13.65
C THR A 151 12.62 1.26 12.36
N GLY A 152 12.63 2.58 12.22
CA GLY A 152 12.14 3.28 11.03
C GLY A 152 10.63 3.60 11.01
N ALA A 153 9.85 3.05 11.94
CA ALA A 153 8.42 3.36 12.07
C ALA A 153 8.22 4.66 12.86
N SER A 154 7.43 5.61 12.32
CA SER A 154 7.03 6.83 13.06
C SER A 154 5.85 6.58 13.98
N GLY A 155 5.03 5.57 13.69
CA GLY A 155 3.94 5.11 14.55
C GLY A 155 4.43 4.11 15.60
N SER A 156 3.69 3.99 16.71
CA SER A 156 4.01 2.99 17.74
C SER A 156 3.64 1.59 17.25
N THR A 157 4.57 0.65 17.40
CA THR A 157 4.32 -0.78 17.25
C THR A 157 3.74 -1.36 18.54
N SER A 158 3.04 -2.48 18.44
CA SER A 158 2.51 -3.20 19.61
C SER A 158 2.65 -4.69 19.44
N LEU A 159 2.96 -5.39 20.54
CA LEU A 159 3.03 -6.84 20.61
C LEU A 159 1.91 -7.36 21.53
N SER A 160 1.11 -8.31 21.05
CA SER A 160 0.09 -9.00 21.83
C SER A 160 0.17 -10.51 21.58
N GLY A 161 0.65 -11.26 22.57
CA GLY A 161 1.07 -12.65 22.36
C GLY A 161 2.21 -12.70 21.34
N GLU A 162 2.07 -13.53 20.33
CA GLU A 162 3.03 -13.72 19.24
C GLU A 162 2.72 -12.83 18.02
N THR A 163 1.72 -11.94 18.12
CA THR A 163 1.31 -11.03 17.05
C THR A 163 1.89 -9.63 17.25
N LEU A 164 2.81 -9.25 16.37
CA LEU A 164 3.33 -7.89 16.20
C LEU A 164 2.42 -7.09 15.26
N THR A 165 2.05 -5.88 15.66
CA THR A 165 1.33 -4.92 14.83
C THR A 165 2.24 -3.74 14.49
N VAL A 166 2.37 -3.43 13.20
CA VAL A 166 3.28 -2.41 12.67
C VAL A 166 2.51 -1.42 11.79
N PRO A 167 2.46 -0.11 12.14
CA PRO A 167 2.01 0.92 11.23
C PRO A 167 3.11 1.22 10.21
N VAL A 168 2.77 1.15 8.92
CA VAL A 168 3.66 1.50 7.79
C VAL A 168 3.14 2.78 7.16
N GLY A 169 3.90 3.86 7.29
CA GLY A 169 3.62 5.18 6.74
C GLY A 169 4.26 5.41 5.37
N ALA A 170 3.91 6.55 4.77
CA ALA A 170 4.39 6.94 3.45
C ALA A 170 5.91 7.15 3.44
N GLY A 171 6.62 6.42 2.58
CA GLY A 171 8.07 6.46 2.43
C GLY A 171 8.86 5.88 3.61
N GLU A 172 8.19 5.24 4.58
CA GLU A 172 8.88 4.62 5.70
C GLU A 172 9.59 3.35 5.26
N VAL A 173 10.79 3.14 5.81
CA VAL A 173 11.60 1.92 5.61
C VAL A 173 11.78 1.30 6.98
N ILE A 174 10.95 0.30 7.28
CA ILE A 174 10.86 -0.31 8.61
C ILE A 174 11.59 -1.63 8.62
N THR A 175 12.36 -1.88 9.68
CA THR A 175 12.94 -3.20 9.95
C THR A 175 12.49 -3.66 11.33
N CYS A 176 11.84 -4.83 11.39
CA CYS A 176 11.40 -5.47 12.62
C CYS A 176 12.11 -6.81 12.83
N THR A 177 12.59 -7.05 14.04
CA THR A 177 13.27 -8.28 14.45
C THR A 177 12.44 -9.04 15.48
N PHE A 178 12.22 -10.33 15.24
CA PHE A 178 11.63 -11.28 16.19
C PHE A 178 12.77 -12.06 16.87
N ASN A 179 12.87 -11.96 18.20
CA ASN A 179 13.93 -12.58 19.00
C ASN A 179 13.34 -13.72 19.82
N ASN A 180 13.87 -14.92 19.66
CA ASN A 180 13.34 -16.10 20.33
C ASN A 180 14.46 -16.86 21.04
N THR A 181 14.13 -17.41 22.20
CA THR A 181 15.02 -18.29 22.97
C THR A 181 14.39 -19.66 23.08
N LYS A 182 15.22 -20.69 22.90
CA LYS A 182 14.83 -22.07 23.17
C LYS A 182 14.78 -22.29 24.68
N GLN A 183 13.63 -22.70 25.17
CA GLN A 183 13.41 -22.96 26.58
C GLN A 183 14.01 -24.31 26.98
N ASP A 184 14.87 -24.29 28.00
CA ASP A 184 15.36 -25.51 28.64
C ASP A 184 14.26 -26.15 29.48
N SER A 185 13.89 -27.39 29.17
CA SER A 185 12.90 -28.16 29.96
C SER A 185 13.45 -28.72 31.29
N ASN A 186 14.62 -28.27 31.76
CA ASN A 186 15.28 -28.80 32.95
C ASN A 186 14.91 -28.01 34.24
N ILE A 187 13.89 -28.48 34.94
CA ILE A 187 13.66 -28.09 36.35
C ILE A 187 14.59 -28.94 37.24
N ILE A 188 15.62 -28.33 37.84
CA ILE A 188 16.43 -28.98 38.89
C ILE A 188 15.79 -28.69 40.25
N LEU A 189 15.03 -29.65 40.80
CA LEU A 189 14.64 -29.63 42.20
C LEU A 189 15.77 -30.22 43.05
N LYS A 190 16.43 -29.37 43.86
CA LYS A 190 17.31 -29.83 44.95
C LYS A 190 16.50 -29.87 46.23
N ASP A 191 16.04 -31.05 46.65
CA ASP A 191 15.61 -31.26 48.03
C ASP A 191 16.84 -31.61 48.89
N VAL A 192 17.01 -30.86 49.97
CA VAL A 192 17.95 -31.19 51.05
C VAL A 192 17.11 -31.73 52.19
N PHE A 193 17.28 -33.02 52.50
CA PHE A 193 16.75 -33.59 53.74
C PHE A 193 17.85 -33.49 54.80
N GLU A 194 17.57 -32.79 55.91
CA GLU A 194 18.38 -32.84 57.15
C GLU A 194 18.02 -34.08 58.00
#